data_AF-A0A523TIE0-F1
#
_entry.id   AF-A0A523TIE0-F1
#
_cell.length_a   1.000
_cell.length_b   1.000
_cell.length_c   1.000
_cell.angle_alpha   90.00
_cell.angle_beta   90.00
_cell.angle_gamma   90.00
#
_symmetry.space_group_name_H-M   'P 1'
#
loop_
_entity.id
_entity.type
_entity.pdbx_description
1 polymer ?
#
loop_
_entity_poly.entity_id
_entity_poly.type
_entity_poly.pdbx_seq_one_letter_code
_entity_poly.pdbx_strand_id
1 'polypeptide(L)'
;MKESILKLYQKIYENYSEDISHIPKDNFINISYEEFLKNPLSTIEWIHQKLKLDGFKEYKQEFQNYIQEQEDYEPNVHQITDEIIKEVNTNCLYAFELFDYEKEK
;
A
#
# COMPACT_ATOMS: atom_id res chain seq x y z
N MET A 1 21.49 2.14 16.91
CA MET A 1 20.19 1.46 16.81
C MET A 1 19.35 2.07 15.69
N LYS A 2 19.02 3.37 15.74
CA LYS A 2 18.26 4.08 14.68
C LYS A 2 18.86 3.96 13.26
N GLU A 3 20.15 4.22 13.09
CA GLU A 3 20.82 4.10 11.79
C GLU A 3 20.73 2.68 11.20
N SER A 4 20.83 1.65 12.04
CA SER A 4 20.71 0.25 11.60
C SER A 4 19.30 -0.06 11.13
N ILE A 5 18.27 0.52 11.77
CA ILE A 5 16.86 0.40 11.35
C ILE A 5 16.66 1.06 9.99
N LEU A 6 17.20 2.27 9.79
CA LEU A 6 17.07 2.99 8.51
C LEU A 6 17.82 2.29 7.36
N LYS A 7 19.01 1.75 7.62
CA LYS A 7 19.74 0.93 6.64
C LYS A 7 19.00 -0.35 6.29
N LEU A 8 18.40 -1.01 7.29
CA LEU A 8 17.59 -2.20 7.07
C LEU A 8 16.35 -1.87 6.23
N TYR A 9 15.68 -0.76 6.52
CA TYR A 9 14.54 -0.27 5.74
C TYR A 9 14.89 -0.14 4.26
N GLN A 10 16.00 0.54 3.94
CA GLN A 10 16.46 0.70 2.56
C GLN A 10 16.69 -0.66 1.90
N LYS A 11 17.39 -1.56 2.61
CA LYS A 11 17.69 -2.89 2.09
C LYS A 11 16.44 -3.73 1.82
N ILE A 12 15.40 -3.58 2.65
CA ILE A 12 14.11 -4.26 2.44
C ILE A 12 13.49 -3.84 1.11
N TYR A 13 13.44 -2.54 0.81
CA TYR A 13 12.81 -2.08 -0.43
C TYR A 13 13.64 -2.34 -1.68
N GLU A 14 14.97 -2.28 -1.58
CA GLU A 14 15.86 -2.73 -2.67
C GLU A 14 15.58 -4.20 -3.03
N ASN A 15 15.60 -5.08 -2.03
CA ASN A 15 15.34 -6.51 -2.24
C ASN A 15 13.91 -6.74 -2.74
N TYR A 16 12.92 -6.04 -2.17
CA TYR A 16 11.53 -6.12 -2.62
C TYR A 16 11.41 -5.77 -4.11
N SER A 17 12.07 -4.71 -4.58
CA SER A 17 12.02 -4.30 -5.99
C SER A 17 12.60 -5.37 -6.93
N GLU A 18 13.66 -6.06 -6.50
CA GLU A 18 14.28 -7.16 -7.23
C GLU A 18 13.35 -8.38 -7.25
N ASP A 19 12.82 -8.75 -6.08
CA ASP A 19 11.92 -9.89 -5.93
C ASP A 19 10.64 -9.73 -6.77
N ILE A 20 10.00 -8.56 -6.74
CA ILE A 20 8.78 -8.32 -7.55
C ILE A 20 9.06 -8.36 -9.05
N SER A 21 10.29 -8.04 -9.49
CA SER A 21 10.67 -8.08 -10.91
C SER A 21 10.64 -9.50 -11.47
N HIS A 22 10.75 -10.51 -10.59
CA HIS A 22 10.64 -11.92 -10.94
C HIS A 22 9.20 -12.46 -10.94
N ILE A 23 8.23 -11.69 -10.42
CA ILE A 23 6.83 -12.09 -10.38
C ILE A 23 6.13 -11.69 -11.69
N PRO A 24 5.38 -12.59 -12.35
CA PRO A 24 4.56 -12.22 -13.50
C PRO A 24 3.58 -11.11 -13.14
N LYS A 25 3.42 -10.12 -14.02
CA LYS A 25 2.54 -8.95 -13.78
C LYS A 25 1.09 -9.31 -13.47
N ASP A 26 0.60 -10.44 -13.98
CA ASP A 26 -0.76 -10.92 -13.74
C ASP A 26 -0.93 -11.61 -12.37
N ASN A 27 0.16 -11.83 -11.63
CA ASN A 27 0.19 -12.49 -10.32
C ASN A 27 0.55 -11.53 -9.18
N PHE A 28 0.63 -10.22 -9.48
CA PHE A 28 1.05 -9.21 -8.52
C PHE A 28 0.28 -7.92 -8.71
N ILE A 29 -0.14 -7.31 -7.60
CA ILE A 29 -0.84 -6.04 -7.57
C ILE A 29 -0.32 -5.21 -6.41
N ASN A 30 -0.15 -3.91 -6.64
CA ASN A 30 0.06 -2.91 -5.59
C ASN A 30 -1.15 -2.00 -5.56
N ILE A 31 -1.64 -1.73 -4.36
CA ILE A 31 -2.83 -0.89 -4.13
C ILE A 31 -2.46 0.14 -3.06
N SER A 32 -2.64 1.43 -3.38
CA SER A 32 -2.58 2.50 -2.39
C SER A 32 -3.79 2.38 -1.46
N TYR A 33 -3.55 2.54 -0.17
CA TYR A 33 -4.60 2.57 0.83
C TYR A 33 -5.60 3.72 0.55
N GLU A 34 -5.07 4.90 0.21
CA GLU A 34 -5.84 6.11 -0.07
C GLU A 34 -6.74 5.95 -1.31
N GLU A 35 -6.21 5.36 -2.39
CA GLU A 35 -6.99 5.08 -3.59
C GLU A 35 -8.02 3.96 -3.37
N PHE A 36 -7.69 2.97 -2.54
CA PHE A 36 -8.61 1.90 -2.17
C PHE A 36 -9.85 2.43 -1.46
N LEU A 37 -9.67 3.31 -0.47
CA LEU A 37 -10.78 3.89 0.30
C LEU A 37 -11.80 4.66 -0.57
N LYS A 38 -11.36 5.24 -1.69
CA LYS A 38 -12.26 5.96 -2.61
C LYS A 38 -13.27 5.03 -3.30
N ASN A 39 -12.87 3.80 -3.63
CA ASN A 39 -13.69 2.87 -4.43
C ASN A 39 -13.44 1.39 -4.03
N PRO A 40 -13.67 0.99 -2.78
CA PRO A 40 -13.20 -0.30 -2.25
C PRO A 40 -13.80 -1.50 -3.01
N LEU A 41 -15.11 -1.49 -3.29
CA LEU A 41 -15.77 -2.59 -4.01
C LEU A 41 -15.25 -2.75 -5.44
N SER A 42 -15.06 -1.64 -6.15
CA SER A 42 -14.51 -1.65 -7.52
C SER A 42 -13.07 -2.13 -7.53
N THR A 43 -12.27 -1.74 -6.53
CA THR A 43 -10.89 -2.24 -6.40
C THR A 43 -10.90 -3.75 -6.12
N ILE A 44 -11.76 -4.26 -5.24
CA ILE A 44 -11.87 -5.71 -5.00
C ILE A 44 -12.27 -6.47 -6.28
N GLU A 45 -13.22 -5.94 -7.05
CA GLU A 45 -13.58 -6.54 -8.35
C GLU A 45 -12.38 -6.62 -9.30
N TRP A 46 -11.62 -5.52 -9.39
CA TRP A 46 -10.42 -5.45 -10.22
C TRP A 46 -9.33 -6.43 -9.75
N ILE A 47 -9.13 -6.59 -8.44
CA ILE A 47 -8.21 -7.59 -7.86
C ILE A 47 -8.57 -8.98 -8.36
N HIS A 48 -9.85 -9.37 -8.22
CA HIS A 48 -10.32 -10.68 -8.65
C HIS A 48 -10.11 -10.90 -10.15
N GLN A 49 -10.37 -9.87 -10.98
CA GLN A 49 -10.15 -9.95 -12.41
C GLN A 49 -8.66 -10.09 -12.77
N LYS A 50 -7.78 -9.31 -12.13
CA LYS A 50 -6.34 -9.31 -12.41
C LYS A 50 -5.67 -10.60 -12.00
N LEU A 51 -5.94 -11.05 -10.78
CA LEU A 51 -5.37 -12.26 -10.21
C LEU A 51 -6.12 -13.54 -10.62
N LYS A 52 -7.17 -13.40 -11.45
CA LYS A 52 -8.03 -14.51 -11.92
C LYS A 52 -8.62 -15.32 -10.76
N LEU A 53 -9.09 -14.61 -9.74
CA LEU A 53 -9.73 -15.20 -8.58
C LEU A 53 -11.24 -15.30 -8.81
N ASP A 54 -11.78 -16.48 -8.57
CA ASP A 54 -13.23 -16.70 -8.57
C ASP A 54 -13.90 -16.10 -7.33
N GLY A 55 -15.24 -16.16 -7.27
CA GLY A 55 -16.00 -15.84 -6.06
C GLY A 55 -16.44 -14.39 -5.90
N PHE A 56 -15.93 -13.42 -6.68
CA PHE A 56 -16.36 -12.02 -6.53
C PHE A 56 -17.88 -11.83 -6.64
N LYS A 57 -18.51 -12.45 -7.64
CA LYS A 57 -19.96 -12.33 -7.87
C LYS A 57 -20.78 -13.03 -6.78
N GLU A 58 -20.26 -14.13 -6.25
CA GLU A 58 -20.91 -14.92 -5.20
C GLU A 58 -20.92 -14.17 -3.88
N TYR A 59 -19.78 -13.56 -3.52
CA TYR A 59 -19.58 -12.87 -2.24
C TYR A 59 -19.73 -11.35 -2.31
N LYS A 60 -20.30 -10.82 -3.42
CA LYS A 60 -20.37 -9.37 -3.66
C LYS A 60 -21.11 -8.66 -2.52
N GLN A 61 -22.21 -9.25 -2.05
CA GLN A 61 -23.04 -8.63 -1.01
C GLN A 61 -22.31 -8.60 0.34
N GLU A 62 -21.55 -9.65 0.65
CA GLU A 62 -20.75 -9.78 1.85
C GLU A 62 -19.62 -8.74 1.87
N PHE A 63 -18.95 -8.54 0.73
CA PHE A 63 -17.98 -7.44 0.59
C PHE A 63 -18.63 -6.07 0.81
N GLN A 64 -19.80 -5.83 0.21
CA GLN A 64 -20.53 -4.58 0.39
C GLN A 64 -20.93 -4.33 1.84
N ASN A 65 -21.46 -5.34 2.52
CA ASN A 65 -21.84 -5.25 3.92
C ASN A 65 -20.63 -4.93 4.81
N TYR A 66 -19.51 -5.61 4.60
CA TYR A 66 -18.29 -5.35 5.37
C TYR A 66 -17.72 -3.96 5.10
N ILE A 67 -17.70 -3.52 3.84
CA ILE A 67 -17.29 -2.14 3.50
C ILE A 67 -18.15 -1.12 4.24
N GLN A 68 -19.47 -1.35 4.28
CA GLN A 68 -20.40 -0.46 4.98
C GLN A 68 -20.14 -0.44 6.50
N GLU A 69 -19.79 -1.58 7.11
CA GLU A 69 -19.42 -1.66 8.53
C GLU A 69 -18.13 -0.87 8.86
N GLN A 70 -17.28 -0.58 7.88
CA GLN A 70 -16.04 0.18 8.06
C GLN A 70 -16.17 1.68 7.71
N GLU A 71 -17.35 2.17 7.33
CA GLU A 71 -17.54 3.58 6.89
C GLU A 71 -17.14 4.61 7.95
N ASP A 72 -17.30 4.28 9.23
CA ASP A 72 -16.99 5.17 10.36
C ASP A 72 -15.52 5.07 10.83
N TYR A 73 -14.65 4.34 10.11
CA TYR A 73 -13.25 4.21 10.50
C TYR A 73 -12.44 5.47 10.15
N GLU A 74 -11.94 6.15 11.19
CA GLU A 74 -11.00 7.26 11.03
C GLU A 74 -9.54 6.79 11.22
N PRO A 75 -8.65 7.06 10.24
CA PRO A 75 -7.22 6.81 10.40
C PRO A 75 -6.62 7.61 11.56
N ASN A 76 -5.66 7.02 12.27
CA ASN A 76 -4.92 7.73 13.30
C ASN A 76 -4.09 8.88 12.70
N VAL A 77 -4.20 10.07 13.29
CA VAL A 77 -3.36 11.22 12.93
C VAL A 77 -2.11 11.21 13.81
N HIS A 78 -0.95 10.98 13.20
CA HIS A 78 0.33 11.06 13.88
C HIS A 78 0.91 12.48 13.80
N GLN A 79 1.37 13.01 14.93
CA GLN A 79 2.15 14.25 14.93
C GLN A 79 3.61 13.90 14.64
N ILE A 80 4.09 14.30 13.46
CA ILE A 80 5.46 14.06 13.01
C ILE A 80 6.20 15.40 13.05
N THR A 81 7.33 15.44 13.75
CA THR A 81 8.18 16.64 13.81
C THR A 81 8.97 16.82 12.52
N ASP A 82 9.29 18.07 12.14
CA ASP A 82 10.12 18.41 10.97
C ASP A 82 11.43 17.61 10.88
N GLU A 83 12.06 17.32 12.02
CA GLU A 83 13.29 16.51 12.08
C GLU A 83 13.06 15.08 11.56
N ILE A 84 11.95 14.46 11.97
CA ILE A 84 11.56 13.11 11.53
C ILE A 84 11.15 13.15 10.05
N ILE A 85 10.40 14.17 9.61
CA ILE A 85 10.02 14.35 8.19
C ILE A 85 11.28 14.40 7.33
N LYS A 86 12.29 15.18 7.73
CA LYS A 86 13.56 15.28 7.01
C LYS A 86 14.28 13.92 6.92
N GLU A 87 14.31 13.16 8.01
CA GLU A 87 14.92 11.83 8.02
C GLU A 87 14.17 10.83 7.15
N VAL A 88 12.82 10.80 7.22
CA VAL A 88 11.97 9.96 6.37
C VAL A 88 12.19 10.31 4.91
N ASN A 89 12.13 11.59 4.54
CA ASN A 89 12.33 12.05 3.16
C ASN A 89 13.74 11.76 2.63
N THR A 90 14.73 11.61 3.52
CA THR A 90 16.10 11.25 3.13
C THR A 90 16.26 9.74 2.98
N ASN A 91 15.76 8.96 3.95
CA ASN A 91 16.03 7.52 4.04
C ASN A 91 14.98 6.66 3.32
N CYS A 92 13.77 7.15 3.15
CA CYS A 92 12.64 6.45 2.52
C CYS A 92 12.39 6.89 1.08
N LEU A 93 13.24 7.76 0.52
CA LEU A 93 13.09 8.30 -0.83
C LEU A 93 12.88 7.22 -1.89
N TYR A 94 13.64 6.13 -1.79
CA TYR A 94 13.54 5.03 -2.74
C TYR A 94 12.14 4.39 -2.76
N ALA A 95 11.50 4.24 -1.59
CA ALA A 95 10.16 3.70 -1.52
C ALA A 95 9.13 4.68 -2.11
N PHE A 96 9.28 5.98 -1.84
CA PHE A 96 8.42 7.01 -2.44
C PHE A 96 8.50 6.99 -3.97
N GLU A 97 9.69 6.87 -4.54
CA GLU A 97 9.88 6.75 -5.99
C GLU A 97 9.33 5.43 -6.54
N LEU A 98 9.51 4.31 -5.82
CA LEU A 98 9.04 2.98 -6.24
C LEU A 98 7.51 2.91 -6.32
N PHE A 99 6.80 3.61 -5.43
CA PHE A 99 5.35 3.58 -5.31
C PHE A 99 4.65 4.85 -5.80
N ASP A 100 5.39 5.79 -6.38
CA ASP A 100 4.88 7.08 -6.92
C ASP A 100 4.18 7.95 -5.85
N TYR A 101 4.74 7.99 -4.63
CA TYR A 101 4.28 8.88 -3.56
C TYR A 101 5.08 10.20 -3.54
N GLU A 102 4.39 11.30 -3.24
CA GLU A 102 5.05 12.57 -2.90
C GLU A 102 5.80 12.43 -1.56
N LYS A 103 6.87 13.22 -1.39
CA LYS A 103 7.56 13.34 -0.10
C LYS A 103 6.63 13.95 0.94
N GLU A 104 6.82 13.55 2.18
CA GLU A 104 6.07 14.09 3.32
C GLU A 104 6.36 15.59 3.48
N LYS A 105 5.34 16.39 3.78
CA LYS A 105 5.40 17.86 3.84
C LYS A 105 5.60 18.37 5.25
#